data_AF-A0A7L4ZRP6-F1
#
_entry.id   AF-A0A7L4ZRP6-F1
#
_cell.length_a   1.000
_cell.length_b   1.000
_cell.length_c   1.000
_cell.angle_alpha   90.00
_cell.angle_beta   90.00
_cell.angle_gamma   90.00
#
_symmetry.space_group_name_H-M   'P 1'
#
loop_
_entity.id
_entity.type
_entity.pdbx_description
1 polymer ?
#
loop_
_entity_poly.entity_id
_entity_poly.type
_entity_poly.pdbx_seq_one_letter_code
_entity_poly.pdbx_strand_id
1 'polypeptide(L)'
;MSKNTKVNEIAVFPHRRDKEYLAFLKERMSIHGENGLINRAIDVPKEWQERTEHKKMCQISYLGVSADIFFDQGRNFITDGNEVLVKEMENIIKNHKIFEDKGVWLRIRFLFIYPFSNHAMSIINAEMTHQRCEINGDWRHPSDQTEFQVDWRKFYASTFMRAQRLTLNHIQNWINQYSFFNERGNRSIIVRFTPISPNVCSLIINDTIVSDSYLFAKLNRHSESLIYKHPIVKVERSRKNSPAYNAFQYLMDHFQYLWQLNITMDCGDATKYIKGKKESLSEINLPSDVSFRLKATRLVNQDCIGKEEKQSWILKTKNQFKRYSSIPEKTNEEEKIFISCSWVENNPHYIPKKIHFWIEEDFTNNSITSLKPVLIDGRPSELISQKIYEGLNVCKLAIVFLTNDIPLKVENDKNIEYISRPNIYHELGFLMNKFDVLTEKGKLFIASERRELKHLSNVKNFIHVPMIEENIELKTHSIYTQILIWLYENSILLEQNLNVLQEVVRNHKDRIVQLTSKIEGGNKVLDSIVKFEKIVDARKDDENLL
;
A
#
# COMPACT_ATOMS: atom_id res chain seq x y z
N MET A 1 -44.46 34.55 -13.59
CA MET A 1 -43.12 34.98 -13.15
C MET A 1 -42.24 33.74 -13.04
N SER A 2 -41.46 33.43 -14.07
CA SER A 2 -40.51 32.31 -14.05
C SER A 2 -39.34 32.66 -13.14
N LYS A 3 -39.15 31.91 -12.05
CA LYS A 3 -37.89 31.96 -11.30
C LYS A 3 -36.79 31.48 -12.24
N ASN A 4 -36.02 32.43 -12.75
CA ASN A 4 -34.80 32.20 -13.50
C ASN A 4 -33.73 31.76 -12.49
N THR A 5 -33.81 30.52 -12.01
CA THR A 5 -32.69 29.88 -11.31
C THR A 5 -31.59 29.75 -12.36
N LYS A 6 -30.60 30.65 -12.31
CA LYS A 6 -29.36 30.50 -13.08
C LYS A 6 -28.78 29.13 -12.69
N VAL A 7 -28.97 28.12 -13.53
CA VAL A 7 -28.26 26.86 -13.39
C VAL A 7 -26.79 27.20 -13.59
N ASN A 8 -26.02 27.19 -12.51
CA ASN A 8 -24.58 27.40 -12.61
C ASN A 8 -23.99 26.23 -13.43
N GLU A 9 -23.62 26.55 -14.67
CA GLU A 9 -23.10 25.61 -15.67
C GLU A 9 -21.75 25.00 -15.24
N ILE A 10 -21.01 25.73 -14.40
CA ILE A 10 -19.88 25.24 -13.62
C ILE A 10 -20.19 25.49 -12.15
N ALA A 11 -20.12 24.45 -11.32
CA ALA A 11 -20.26 24.56 -9.88
C ALA A 11 -19.11 23.84 -9.19
N VAL A 12 -18.76 24.31 -7.99
CA VAL A 12 -17.70 23.74 -7.18
C VAL A 12 -18.31 23.32 -5.85
N PHE A 13 -18.21 22.03 -5.54
CA PHE A 13 -18.60 21.52 -4.23
C PHE A 13 -17.36 21.39 -3.34
N PRO A 14 -17.47 21.69 -2.04
CA PRO A 14 -16.34 21.61 -1.11
C PRO A 14 -15.70 20.21 -1.06
N HIS A 15 -16.51 19.16 -1.03
CA HIS A 15 -16.05 17.76 -0.93
C HIS A 15 -17.13 16.73 -1.27
N ARG A 16 -16.74 15.45 -1.38
CA ARG A 16 -17.64 14.32 -1.75
C ARG A 16 -18.77 14.04 -0.76
N ARG A 17 -18.67 14.57 0.46
CA ARG A 17 -19.70 14.45 1.52
C ARG A 17 -20.61 15.67 1.62
N ASP A 18 -20.46 16.63 0.71
CA ASP A 18 -21.23 17.85 0.78
C ASP A 18 -22.71 17.51 0.55
N LYS A 19 -23.60 18.02 1.41
CA LYS A 19 -25.01 17.63 1.36
C LYS A 19 -25.65 18.07 0.04
N GLU A 20 -25.27 19.24 -0.47
CA GLU A 20 -25.78 19.73 -1.76
C GLU A 20 -25.27 18.89 -2.91
N TYR A 21 -24.00 18.48 -2.85
CA TYR A 21 -23.41 17.55 -3.81
C TYR A 21 -24.12 16.19 -3.84
N LEU A 22 -24.37 15.58 -2.67
CA LEU A 22 -25.06 14.29 -2.57
C LEU A 22 -26.52 14.40 -3.01
N ALA A 23 -27.23 15.44 -2.59
CA ALA A 23 -28.59 15.71 -3.04
C ALA A 23 -28.66 15.90 -4.57
N PHE A 24 -27.71 16.65 -5.13
CA PHE A 24 -27.55 16.82 -6.57
C PHE A 24 -27.34 15.47 -7.28
N LEU A 25 -26.43 14.63 -6.78
CA LEU A 25 -26.18 13.32 -7.40
C LEU A 25 -27.40 12.40 -7.33
N LYS A 26 -28.11 12.37 -6.20
CA LYS A 26 -29.35 11.61 -6.04
C LYS A 26 -30.42 12.06 -7.03
N GLU A 27 -30.59 13.37 -7.19
CA GLU A 27 -31.51 13.92 -8.18
C GLU A 27 -31.10 13.49 -9.60
N ARG A 28 -29.82 13.62 -9.95
CA ARG A 28 -29.31 13.25 -11.29
C ARG A 28 -29.32 11.75 -11.58
N MET A 29 -29.25 10.91 -10.55
CA MET A 29 -29.33 9.47 -10.66
C MET A 29 -30.75 8.92 -10.52
N SER A 30 -31.73 9.77 -10.18
CA SER A 30 -33.13 9.34 -10.16
C SER A 30 -33.58 8.95 -11.57
N ILE A 31 -34.38 7.88 -11.69
CA ILE A 31 -34.86 7.38 -12.99
C ILE A 31 -35.82 8.40 -13.63
N HIS A 32 -36.68 9.00 -12.81
CA HIS A 32 -37.72 9.97 -13.18
C HIS A 32 -37.42 11.36 -12.60
N GLY A 33 -38.25 12.35 -12.91
CA GLY A 33 -38.10 13.72 -12.41
C GLY A 33 -37.43 14.64 -13.43
N GLU A 34 -37.60 15.95 -13.26
CA GLU A 34 -37.15 16.98 -14.23
C GLU A 34 -35.66 16.83 -14.57
N ASN A 35 -34.82 16.61 -13.55
CA ASN A 35 -33.39 16.42 -13.70
C ASN A 35 -32.93 14.95 -13.71
N GLY A 36 -33.87 14.01 -13.75
CA GLY A 36 -33.60 12.57 -13.73
C GLY A 36 -33.03 12.04 -15.05
N LEU A 37 -32.58 10.79 -15.00
CA LEU A 37 -31.84 10.11 -16.06
C LEU A 37 -32.60 10.01 -17.39
N ILE A 38 -33.89 9.68 -17.37
CA ILE A 38 -34.71 9.53 -18.59
C ILE A 38 -34.97 10.88 -19.25
N ASN A 39 -35.34 11.90 -18.47
CA ASN A 39 -35.68 13.22 -19.00
C ASN A 39 -34.45 13.94 -19.57
N ARG A 40 -33.26 13.67 -19.01
CA ARG A 40 -31.99 14.21 -19.51
C ARG A 40 -31.24 13.26 -20.45
N ALA A 41 -31.90 12.25 -21.00
CA ALA A 41 -31.28 11.33 -21.94
C ALA A 41 -30.75 12.08 -23.17
N ILE A 42 -29.51 11.78 -23.55
CA ILE A 42 -28.82 12.41 -24.68
C ILE A 42 -29.14 11.67 -25.98
N ASP A 43 -28.92 12.32 -27.13
CA ASP A 43 -29.10 11.64 -28.42
C ASP A 43 -28.05 10.53 -28.61
N VAL A 44 -28.48 9.41 -29.17
CA VAL A 44 -27.56 8.34 -29.56
C VAL A 44 -26.62 8.88 -30.66
N PRO A 45 -25.29 8.74 -30.53
CA PRO A 45 -24.36 9.17 -31.57
C PRO A 45 -24.64 8.49 -32.92
N LYS A 46 -24.47 9.21 -34.03
CA LYS A 46 -24.82 8.72 -35.39
C LYS A 46 -24.26 7.33 -35.70
N GLU A 47 -23.01 7.07 -35.33
CA GLU A 47 -22.32 5.78 -35.50
C GLU A 47 -23.03 4.58 -34.85
N TRP A 48 -23.89 4.85 -33.85
CA TRP A 48 -24.63 3.83 -33.12
C TRP A 48 -26.10 3.77 -33.49
N GLN A 49 -26.64 4.79 -34.18
CA GLN A 49 -28.06 4.84 -34.56
C GLN A 49 -28.44 3.69 -35.51
N GLU A 50 -27.51 3.21 -36.31
CA GLU A 50 -27.73 2.05 -37.20
C GLU A 50 -27.67 0.71 -36.45
N ARG A 51 -27.15 0.70 -35.22
CA ARG A 51 -26.90 -0.50 -34.42
C ARG A 51 -27.89 -0.66 -33.26
N THR A 52 -28.79 0.31 -33.07
CA THR A 52 -29.75 0.31 -31.96
C THR A 52 -31.09 0.90 -32.41
N GLU A 53 -32.18 0.37 -31.87
CA GLU A 53 -33.54 0.88 -32.12
C GLU A 53 -33.86 2.16 -31.33
N HIS A 54 -33.00 2.52 -30.37
CA HIS A 54 -33.20 3.66 -29.49
C HIS A 54 -32.70 4.97 -30.11
N LYS A 55 -33.48 6.05 -29.96
CA LYS A 55 -33.08 7.41 -30.37
C LYS A 55 -32.34 8.18 -29.27
N LYS A 56 -32.58 7.79 -28.02
CA LYS A 56 -32.05 8.43 -26.81
C LYS A 56 -31.22 7.43 -26.00
N MET A 57 -30.22 7.94 -25.29
CA MET A 57 -29.32 7.18 -24.43
C MET A 57 -29.21 7.85 -23.07
N CYS A 58 -29.36 7.05 -22.02
CA CYS A 58 -28.93 7.37 -20.68
C CYS A 58 -27.53 6.80 -20.46
N GLN A 59 -26.57 7.65 -20.10
CA GLN A 59 -25.18 7.28 -19.88
C GLN A 59 -24.76 7.56 -18.44
N ILE A 60 -24.20 6.53 -17.80
CA ILE A 60 -23.44 6.68 -16.55
C ILE A 60 -22.03 6.15 -16.84
N SER A 61 -21.01 6.97 -16.72
CA SER A 61 -19.63 6.57 -17.01
C SER A 61 -18.68 7.05 -15.92
N TYR A 62 -17.89 6.14 -15.38
CA TYR A 62 -16.90 6.42 -14.36
C TYR A 62 -15.47 6.22 -14.91
N LEU A 63 -14.57 7.12 -14.51
CA LEU A 63 -13.14 7.06 -14.75
C LEU A 63 -12.41 7.31 -13.43
N GLY A 64 -11.52 6.41 -13.02
CA GLY A 64 -10.68 6.64 -11.85
C GLY A 64 -10.18 5.37 -11.18
N VAL A 65 -9.72 5.53 -9.94
CA VAL A 65 -9.06 4.50 -9.12
C VAL A 65 -10.06 3.51 -8.56
N SER A 66 -10.95 4.00 -7.70
CA SER A 66 -11.98 3.25 -7.03
C SER A 66 -13.24 4.09 -7.09
N ALA A 67 -14.34 3.49 -7.56
CA ALA A 67 -15.60 4.20 -7.76
C ALA A 67 -16.32 4.45 -6.43
N ASP A 68 -15.56 4.92 -5.43
CA ASP A 68 -15.95 5.11 -4.02
C ASP A 68 -17.15 6.03 -3.88
N ILE A 69 -17.31 6.96 -4.82
CA ILE A 69 -18.51 7.78 -4.97
C ILE A 69 -19.80 6.94 -4.98
N PHE A 70 -19.74 5.74 -5.55
CA PHE A 70 -20.82 4.77 -5.52
C PHE A 70 -20.67 3.80 -4.35
N PHE A 71 -19.48 3.22 -4.15
CA PHE A 71 -19.27 1.95 -3.43
C PHE A 71 -18.59 2.03 -2.07
N ASP A 72 -18.44 3.20 -1.44
CA ASP A 72 -17.83 3.32 -0.11
C ASP A 72 -18.76 2.77 1.01
N GLN A 73 -18.95 1.44 1.03
CA GLN A 73 -19.71 0.70 2.04
C GLN A 73 -18.88 0.38 3.29
N GLY A 74 -17.55 0.43 3.17
CA GLY A 74 -16.61 -0.04 4.19
C GLY A 74 -16.41 0.89 5.38
N ARG A 75 -17.05 2.06 5.43
CA ARG A 75 -16.90 3.08 6.50
C ARG A 75 -15.47 3.56 6.79
N ASN A 76 -14.45 3.09 6.07
CA ASN A 76 -13.06 3.54 6.20
C ASN A 76 -12.94 5.05 6.00
N PHE A 77 -13.89 5.67 5.27
CA PHE A 77 -13.95 7.10 5.09
C PHE A 77 -15.26 7.71 5.62
N ILE A 78 -16.43 7.11 5.45
CA ILE A 78 -17.71 7.67 5.92
C ILE A 78 -18.08 7.13 7.30
N THR A 79 -17.78 7.88 8.35
CA THR A 79 -18.13 7.56 9.76
C THR A 79 -19.58 7.89 10.11
N ASP A 80 -20.22 8.83 9.38
CA ASP A 80 -21.55 9.36 9.74
C ASP A 80 -22.65 8.82 8.81
N GLY A 81 -22.86 7.50 8.86
CA GLY A 81 -24.18 6.86 8.82
C GLY A 81 -25.22 7.09 7.71
N ASN A 82 -25.03 7.95 6.69
CA ASN A 82 -26.11 8.22 5.74
C ASN A 82 -25.65 8.52 4.30
N GLU A 83 -26.31 7.81 3.36
CA GLU A 83 -26.43 8.06 1.91
C GLU A 83 -25.33 7.51 0.97
N VAL A 84 -25.30 6.18 0.87
CA VAL A 84 -24.52 5.42 -0.13
C VAL A 84 -25.23 5.44 -1.50
N LEU A 85 -24.61 6.00 -2.55
CA LEU A 85 -25.16 5.98 -3.93
C LEU A 85 -25.24 4.58 -4.55
N VAL A 86 -24.66 3.53 -3.93
CA VAL A 86 -24.89 2.11 -4.29
C VAL A 86 -26.39 1.84 -4.42
N LYS A 87 -27.23 2.31 -3.49
CA LYS A 87 -28.68 2.05 -3.53
C LYS A 87 -29.31 2.63 -4.78
N GLU A 88 -28.84 3.79 -5.22
CA GLU A 88 -29.41 4.50 -6.36
C GLU A 88 -28.94 3.84 -7.66
N MET A 89 -27.67 3.42 -7.74
CA MET A 89 -27.17 2.57 -8.84
C MET A 89 -27.89 1.23 -8.91
N GLU A 90 -28.10 0.57 -7.77
CA GLU A 90 -28.82 -0.69 -7.70
C GLU A 90 -30.27 -0.51 -8.16
N ASN A 91 -30.93 0.57 -7.74
CA ASN A 91 -32.27 0.91 -8.19
C ASN A 91 -32.34 1.12 -9.72
N ILE A 92 -31.34 1.79 -10.32
CA ILE A 92 -31.23 1.95 -11.78
C ILE A 92 -31.09 0.59 -12.47
N ILE A 93 -30.20 -0.27 -11.97
CA ILE A 93 -29.93 -1.58 -12.59
C ILE A 93 -31.14 -2.53 -12.44
N LYS A 94 -31.74 -2.57 -11.25
CA LYS A 94 -32.95 -3.35 -10.97
C LYS A 94 -34.11 -2.96 -11.87
N ASN A 95 -34.27 -1.66 -12.12
CA ASN A 95 -35.38 -1.10 -12.91
C ASN A 95 -34.98 -0.73 -14.34
N HIS A 96 -33.94 -1.35 -14.90
CA HIS A 96 -33.45 -1.02 -16.24
C HIS A 96 -34.51 -1.11 -17.34
N LYS A 97 -35.51 -2.00 -17.20
CA LYS A 97 -36.63 -2.15 -18.16
C LYS A 97 -37.43 -0.86 -18.37
N ILE A 98 -37.53 0.00 -17.34
CA ILE A 98 -38.24 1.28 -17.44
C ILE A 98 -37.61 2.17 -18.54
N PHE A 99 -36.30 2.08 -18.75
CA PHE A 99 -35.63 2.84 -19.80
C PHE A 99 -36.05 2.35 -21.20
N GLU A 100 -36.17 1.04 -21.39
CA GLU A 100 -36.61 0.44 -22.65
C GLU A 100 -38.06 0.77 -22.98
N ASP A 101 -38.94 0.70 -22.00
CA ASP A 101 -40.35 1.07 -22.16
C ASP A 101 -40.52 2.54 -22.59
N LYS A 102 -39.51 3.37 -22.29
CA LYS A 102 -39.42 4.78 -22.73
C LYS A 102 -38.58 4.97 -23.99
N GLY A 103 -38.11 3.91 -24.63
CA GLY A 103 -37.27 3.96 -25.83
C GLY A 103 -35.88 4.55 -25.59
N VAL A 104 -35.37 4.49 -24.36
CA VAL A 104 -34.07 5.01 -23.93
C VAL A 104 -33.09 3.86 -23.71
N TRP A 105 -31.92 3.94 -24.35
CA TRP A 105 -30.82 3.01 -24.12
C TRP A 105 -30.09 3.32 -22.81
N LEU A 106 -30.07 2.42 -21.82
CA LEU A 106 -29.22 2.54 -20.63
C LEU A 106 -27.81 1.96 -20.86
N ARG A 107 -26.79 2.81 -20.69
CA ARG A 107 -25.37 2.46 -20.83
C ARG A 107 -24.57 2.83 -19.60
N ILE A 108 -23.95 1.84 -18.97
CA ILE A 108 -23.13 2.02 -17.76
C ILE A 108 -21.68 1.62 -18.08
N ARG A 109 -20.72 2.50 -17.82
CA ARG A 109 -19.30 2.28 -18.14
C ARG A 109 -18.42 2.53 -16.93
N PHE A 110 -17.47 1.64 -16.68
CA PHE A 110 -16.42 1.82 -15.68
C PHE A 110 -15.07 1.67 -16.36
N LEU A 111 -14.25 2.71 -16.28
CA LEU A 111 -12.86 2.69 -16.70
C LEU A 111 -11.97 2.87 -15.47
N PHE A 112 -11.42 1.76 -15.00
CA PHE A 112 -10.57 1.75 -13.83
C PHE A 112 -9.09 1.88 -14.19
N ILE A 113 -8.29 2.38 -13.25
CA ILE A 113 -6.84 2.25 -13.34
C ILE A 113 -6.45 0.79 -13.15
N TYR A 114 -5.56 0.27 -14.00
CA TYR A 114 -5.03 -1.06 -13.84
C TYR A 114 -4.09 -1.12 -12.61
N PRO A 115 -4.31 -2.03 -11.64
CA PRO A 115 -3.55 -2.07 -10.40
C PRO A 115 -2.03 -2.22 -10.58
N PHE A 116 -1.61 -2.95 -11.60
CA PHE A 116 -0.20 -3.17 -11.91
C PHE A 116 0.36 -2.11 -12.85
N SER A 117 -0.25 -0.92 -12.93
CA SER A 117 0.30 0.19 -13.69
C SER A 117 1.30 0.99 -12.88
N ASN A 118 2.27 1.63 -13.54
CA ASN A 118 3.26 2.48 -12.87
C ASN A 118 2.59 3.61 -12.06
N HIS A 119 1.46 4.10 -12.56
CA HIS A 119 0.67 5.11 -11.86
C HIS A 119 0.01 4.55 -10.59
N ALA A 120 -0.58 3.35 -10.65
CA ALA A 120 -1.13 2.70 -9.46
C ALA A 120 -0.05 2.38 -8.41
N MET A 121 1.13 1.90 -8.83
CA MET A 121 2.26 1.70 -7.92
C MET A 121 2.70 3.00 -7.25
N SER A 122 2.72 4.11 -7.98
CA SER A 122 3.03 5.43 -7.41
C SER A 122 1.99 5.86 -6.38
N ILE A 123 0.70 5.57 -6.59
CA ILE A 123 -0.35 5.83 -5.60
C ILE A 123 -0.14 4.97 -4.36
N ILE A 124 0.08 3.66 -4.52
CA ILE A 124 0.29 2.74 -3.39
C ILE A 124 1.54 3.16 -2.58
N ASN A 125 2.62 3.52 -3.25
CA ASN A 125 3.82 4.04 -2.59
C ASN A 125 3.53 5.35 -1.82
N ALA A 126 2.72 6.24 -2.40
CA ALA A 126 2.29 7.46 -1.74
C ALA A 126 1.40 7.22 -0.50
N GLU A 127 0.63 6.12 -0.45
CA GLU A 127 -0.13 5.72 0.76
C GLU A 127 0.82 5.34 1.90
N MET A 128 1.91 4.65 1.58
CA MET A 128 2.86 4.11 2.57
C MET A 128 3.94 5.09 3.03
N THR A 129 4.04 6.27 2.40
CA THR A 129 5.06 7.27 2.73
C THR A 129 4.53 8.31 3.73
N HIS A 130 5.07 8.29 4.96
CA HIS A 130 4.78 9.31 5.98
C HIS A 130 5.47 10.66 5.71
N GLN A 131 6.46 10.69 4.81
CA GLN A 131 7.20 11.90 4.42
C GLN A 131 6.88 12.28 2.97
N ARG A 132 5.82 13.06 2.76
CA ARG A 132 5.47 13.58 1.42
C ARG A 132 6.13 14.96 1.20
N CYS A 133 6.67 15.21 0.00
CA CYS A 133 7.31 16.50 -0.34
C CYS A 133 6.38 17.70 -0.13
N GLU A 134 6.92 18.81 0.38
CA GLU A 134 6.19 20.06 0.67
C GLU A 134 6.83 21.24 -0.06
N ILE A 135 6.00 22.22 -0.45
CA ILE A 135 6.45 23.49 -1.06
C ILE A 135 7.38 24.26 -0.11
N ASN A 136 7.10 24.23 1.21
CA ASN A 136 7.82 24.96 2.25
C ASN A 136 8.62 24.03 3.19
N GLY A 137 8.82 22.76 2.83
CA GLY A 137 9.53 21.77 3.65
C GLY A 137 10.98 21.57 3.25
N ASP A 138 11.70 20.73 4.01
CA ASP A 138 13.06 20.29 3.68
C ASP A 138 13.14 19.84 2.22
N TRP A 139 14.06 20.45 1.47
CA TRP A 139 14.25 20.37 0.02
C TRP A 139 14.94 19.05 -0.38
N ARG A 140 14.84 18.05 0.49
CA ARG A 140 15.41 16.72 0.30
C ARG A 140 14.86 16.17 -0.99
N HIS A 141 15.78 15.80 -1.87
CA HIS A 141 15.42 15.26 -3.16
C HIS A 141 14.64 13.96 -2.93
N PRO A 142 13.60 13.67 -3.75
CA PRO A 142 12.93 12.38 -3.72
C PRO A 142 13.89 11.19 -3.93
N SER A 143 15.13 11.42 -4.41
CA SER A 143 16.19 10.40 -4.49
C SER A 143 16.65 9.88 -3.13
N ASP A 144 16.45 10.67 -2.05
CA ASP A 144 16.80 10.29 -0.68
C ASP A 144 15.63 9.60 0.03
N GLN A 145 14.44 9.66 -0.56
CA GLN A 145 13.40 8.69 -0.29
C GLN A 145 13.86 7.45 -1.05
N THR A 146 14.41 6.45 -0.37
CA THR A 146 14.43 5.09 -0.90
C THR A 146 13.09 4.88 -1.57
N GLU A 147 13.07 4.74 -2.90
CA GLU A 147 11.86 4.38 -3.63
C GLU A 147 11.31 3.19 -2.85
N PHE A 148 10.25 3.37 -2.05
CA PHE A 148 9.68 2.23 -1.36
C PHE A 148 9.05 1.41 -2.46
N GLN A 149 9.83 0.47 -2.97
CA GLN A 149 9.37 -0.47 -3.97
C GLN A 149 8.17 -1.17 -3.34
N VAL A 150 7.07 -1.16 -4.09
CA VAL A 150 5.82 -1.75 -3.65
C VAL A 150 6.03 -3.25 -3.71
N ASP A 151 6.17 -3.89 -2.56
CA ASP A 151 6.16 -5.35 -2.47
C ASP A 151 4.72 -5.88 -2.47
N TRP A 152 4.55 -7.20 -2.62
CA TRP A 152 3.24 -7.85 -2.64
C TRP A 152 2.38 -7.56 -1.41
N ARG A 153 2.99 -7.45 -0.23
CA ARG A 153 2.28 -7.14 1.01
C ARG A 153 1.71 -5.73 0.96
N LYS A 154 2.55 -4.73 0.66
CA LYS A 154 2.12 -3.33 0.51
C LYS A 154 1.04 -3.20 -0.57
N PHE A 155 1.21 -3.92 -1.68
CA PHE A 155 0.25 -3.94 -2.76
C PHE A 155 -1.15 -4.38 -2.29
N TYR A 156 -1.24 -5.52 -1.60
CA TYR A 156 -2.52 -6.06 -1.13
C TYR A 156 -3.10 -5.30 0.08
N ALA A 157 -2.26 -4.73 0.93
CA ALA A 157 -2.68 -3.91 2.08
C ALA A 157 -3.18 -2.52 1.67
N SER A 158 -2.81 -2.04 0.47
CA SER A 158 -3.17 -0.70 -0.01
C SER A 158 -4.68 -0.46 -0.02
N THR A 159 -5.07 0.77 0.33
CA THR A 159 -6.46 1.21 0.24
C THR A 159 -6.90 1.20 -1.22
N PHE A 160 -6.03 1.60 -2.15
CA PHE A 160 -6.21 1.45 -3.59
C PHE A 160 -6.74 0.06 -3.98
N MET A 161 -5.99 -1.00 -3.66
CA MET A 161 -6.31 -2.35 -4.12
C MET A 161 -7.57 -2.88 -3.44
N ARG A 162 -7.73 -2.62 -2.14
CA ARG A 162 -8.90 -3.02 -1.36
C ARG A 162 -10.18 -2.37 -1.91
N ALA A 163 -10.20 -1.05 -2.11
CA ALA A 163 -11.37 -0.32 -2.59
C ALA A 163 -11.76 -0.73 -4.01
N GLN A 164 -10.78 -0.95 -4.89
CA GLN A 164 -11.04 -1.42 -6.25
C GLN A 164 -11.61 -2.84 -6.28
N ARG A 165 -11.05 -3.78 -5.50
CA ARG A 165 -11.60 -5.15 -5.41
C ARG A 165 -13.04 -5.17 -4.89
N LEU A 166 -13.34 -4.38 -3.86
CA LEU A 166 -14.69 -4.23 -3.32
C LEU A 166 -15.67 -3.69 -4.37
N THR A 167 -15.28 -2.63 -5.08
CA THR A 167 -16.06 -2.05 -6.19
C THR A 167 -16.37 -3.10 -7.26
N LEU A 168 -15.37 -3.88 -7.68
CA LEU A 168 -15.53 -4.92 -8.69
C LEU A 168 -16.44 -6.06 -8.21
N ASN A 169 -16.34 -6.44 -6.94
CA ASN A 169 -17.25 -7.43 -6.35
C ASN A 169 -18.72 -6.95 -6.36
N HIS A 170 -18.98 -5.69 -6.06
CA HIS A 170 -20.34 -5.12 -6.16
C HIS A 170 -20.86 -5.11 -7.60
N ILE A 171 -20.04 -4.67 -8.56
CA ILE A 171 -20.39 -4.69 -9.98
C ILE A 171 -20.72 -6.12 -10.43
N GLN A 172 -19.92 -7.10 -9.99
CA GLN A 172 -20.15 -8.50 -10.29
C GLN A 172 -21.46 -9.02 -9.69
N ASN A 173 -21.77 -8.63 -8.46
CA ASN A 173 -23.04 -8.99 -7.81
C ASN A 173 -24.23 -8.48 -8.62
N TRP A 174 -24.19 -7.23 -9.09
CA TRP A 174 -25.23 -6.68 -9.96
C TRP A 174 -25.35 -7.43 -11.29
N ILE A 175 -24.23 -7.75 -11.93
CA ILE A 175 -24.20 -8.52 -13.18
C ILE A 175 -24.86 -9.90 -12.98
N ASN A 176 -24.48 -10.59 -11.90
CA ASN A 176 -24.99 -11.94 -11.60
C ASN A 176 -26.48 -11.91 -11.22
N GLN A 177 -26.91 -10.95 -10.38
CA GLN A 177 -28.28 -10.88 -9.87
C GLN A 177 -29.28 -10.41 -10.94
N TYR A 178 -28.93 -9.35 -11.68
CA TYR A 178 -29.86 -8.69 -12.60
C TYR A 178 -29.66 -9.12 -14.06
N SER A 179 -28.78 -10.10 -14.31
CA SER A 179 -28.43 -10.59 -15.65
C SER A 179 -28.05 -9.47 -16.63
N PHE A 180 -27.44 -8.41 -16.10
CA PHE A 180 -27.09 -7.20 -16.85
C PHE A 180 -25.78 -7.39 -17.64
N PHE A 181 -25.79 -8.37 -18.55
CA PHE A 181 -24.65 -8.71 -19.40
C PHE A 181 -25.14 -9.03 -20.81
N ASN A 182 -24.59 -8.39 -21.85
CA ASN A 182 -23.92 -9.16 -22.89
C ASN A 182 -23.19 -8.35 -23.94
N GLU A 183 -22.14 -8.99 -24.45
CA GLU A 183 -21.09 -8.59 -25.38
C GLU A 183 -21.56 -8.07 -26.76
N ARG A 184 -22.88 -7.95 -27.00
CA ARG A 184 -23.47 -7.48 -28.28
C ARG A 184 -24.83 -6.77 -28.16
N GLY A 185 -25.28 -6.31 -26.98
CA GLY A 185 -26.65 -5.79 -26.78
C GLY A 185 -26.81 -4.35 -26.26
N ASN A 186 -28.02 -3.80 -26.46
CA ASN A 186 -28.54 -2.49 -26.00
C ASN A 186 -28.57 -2.30 -24.47
N ARG A 187 -27.87 -3.11 -23.66
CA ARG A 187 -27.84 -3.02 -22.19
C ARG A 187 -26.49 -3.53 -21.72
N SER A 188 -25.64 -2.65 -21.21
CA SER A 188 -24.33 -3.11 -20.74
C SER A 188 -23.76 -2.26 -19.63
N ILE A 189 -23.41 -2.94 -18.53
CA ILE A 189 -22.30 -2.52 -17.68
C ILE A 189 -21.05 -2.98 -18.42
N ILE A 190 -20.18 -2.04 -18.76
CA ILE A 190 -18.91 -2.31 -19.43
C ILE A 190 -17.80 -1.92 -18.46
N VAL A 191 -16.95 -2.88 -18.11
CA VAL A 191 -15.77 -2.66 -17.27
C VAL A 191 -14.51 -2.74 -18.14
N ARG A 192 -13.65 -1.74 -18.02
CA ARG A 192 -12.35 -1.65 -18.69
C ARG A 192 -11.28 -1.18 -17.72
N PHE A 193 -10.03 -1.44 -18.09
CA PHE A 193 -8.86 -1.06 -17.30
C PHE A 193 -7.85 -0.32 -18.17
N THR A 194 -7.36 0.82 -17.72
CA THR A 194 -6.31 1.59 -18.39
C THR A 194 -5.02 1.57 -17.54
N PRO A 195 -3.84 1.31 -18.13
CA PRO A 195 -2.57 1.51 -17.43
C PRO A 195 -2.10 2.98 -17.45
N ILE A 196 -2.79 3.85 -18.18
CA ILE A 196 -2.48 5.29 -18.28
C ILE A 196 -3.22 6.05 -17.17
N SER A 197 -2.49 6.96 -16.52
CA SER A 197 -3.01 7.91 -15.53
C SER A 197 -4.17 8.74 -16.11
N PRO A 198 -5.41 8.59 -15.61
CA PRO A 198 -6.43 9.60 -15.78
C PRO A 198 -6.11 10.70 -14.77
N ASN A 199 -5.61 11.84 -15.24
CA ASN A 199 -5.20 12.95 -14.38
C ASN A 199 -6.34 13.52 -13.50
N VAL A 200 -7.57 12.99 -13.64
CA VAL A 200 -8.78 13.29 -12.89
C VAL A 200 -9.58 12.00 -12.63
N CYS A 201 -10.28 11.95 -11.49
CA CYS A 201 -11.38 11.00 -11.29
C CYS A 201 -12.68 11.68 -11.73
N SER A 202 -13.46 11.04 -12.61
CA SER A 202 -14.65 11.66 -13.20
C SER A 202 -15.84 10.72 -13.19
N LEU A 203 -16.99 11.25 -12.81
CA LEU A 203 -18.32 10.67 -13.00
C LEU A 203 -19.08 11.49 -14.04
N ILE A 204 -19.48 10.83 -15.11
CA ILE A 204 -20.26 11.38 -16.21
C ILE A 204 -21.67 10.82 -16.10
N ILE A 205 -22.67 11.70 -15.97
CA ILE A 205 -24.09 11.36 -15.98
C ILE A 205 -24.75 12.17 -17.10
N ASN A 206 -25.11 11.50 -18.20
CA ASN A 206 -25.68 12.11 -19.39
C ASN A 206 -24.86 13.31 -19.90
N ASP A 207 -25.36 14.51 -19.62
CA ASP A 207 -24.86 15.80 -20.04
C ASP A 207 -24.11 16.54 -18.92
N THR A 208 -23.77 15.84 -17.84
CA THR A 208 -23.06 16.42 -16.69
C THR A 208 -21.82 15.61 -16.34
N ILE A 209 -20.72 16.29 -16.06
CA ILE A 209 -19.47 15.69 -15.58
C ILE A 209 -19.16 16.25 -14.21
N VAL A 210 -18.83 15.37 -13.30
CA VAL A 210 -18.38 15.67 -11.95
C VAL A 210 -16.98 15.11 -11.83
N SER A 211 -15.99 15.94 -11.56
CA SER A 211 -14.60 15.51 -11.47
C SER A 211 -13.89 16.03 -10.23
N ASP A 212 -12.88 15.28 -9.82
CA ASP A 212 -12.01 15.56 -8.68
C ASP A 212 -10.56 15.29 -9.10
N SER A 213 -9.63 16.12 -8.63
CA SER A 213 -8.20 16.00 -8.95
C SER A 213 -7.44 15.38 -7.80
N TYR A 214 -6.65 14.35 -8.11
CA TYR A 214 -5.73 13.71 -7.16
C TYR A 214 -4.77 14.72 -6.49
N LEU A 215 -4.44 15.84 -7.15
CA LEU A 215 -3.53 16.86 -6.62
C LEU A 215 -3.99 17.39 -5.25
N PHE A 216 -5.30 17.48 -5.01
CA PHE A 216 -5.83 18.05 -3.78
C PHE A 216 -5.85 17.07 -2.60
N ALA A 217 -5.67 15.77 -2.83
CA ALA A 217 -5.50 14.79 -1.76
C ALA A 217 -4.22 15.05 -0.92
N LYS A 218 -3.28 15.85 -1.44
CA LYS A 218 -2.05 16.26 -0.72
C LYS A 218 -2.28 17.29 0.39
N LEU A 219 -3.45 17.92 0.49
CA LEU A 219 -3.74 18.91 1.54
C LEU A 219 -3.73 18.30 2.95
N ASN A 220 -4.04 17.00 3.08
CA ASN A 220 -3.97 16.24 4.34
C ASN A 220 -2.79 15.24 4.33
N ARG A 221 -1.56 15.77 4.16
CA ARG A 221 -0.34 14.98 3.96
C ARG A 221 0.01 13.98 5.07
N HIS A 222 -0.44 14.23 6.29
CA HIS A 222 -0.20 13.35 7.45
C HIS A 222 -1.24 12.24 7.58
N SER A 223 -2.26 12.21 6.73
CA SER A 223 -3.20 11.10 6.70
C SER A 223 -2.52 9.88 6.08
N GLU A 224 -2.58 8.76 6.81
CA GLU A 224 -2.20 7.40 6.36
C GLU A 224 -3.04 6.92 5.18
N SER A 225 -4.10 7.66 4.82
CA SER A 225 -4.97 7.37 3.70
C SER A 225 -4.94 8.48 2.65
N LEU A 226 -4.82 8.11 1.37
CA LEU A 226 -5.00 9.04 0.25
C LEU A 226 -6.51 9.23 0.01
N ILE A 227 -7.08 10.23 0.66
CA ILE A 227 -8.51 10.52 0.48
C ILE A 227 -8.68 11.60 -0.59
N TYR A 228 -9.31 11.23 -1.71
CA TYR A 228 -9.77 12.17 -2.74
C TYR A 228 -10.87 13.06 -2.15
N LYS A 229 -10.53 14.27 -1.70
CA LYS A 229 -11.43 15.03 -0.82
C LYS A 229 -11.82 16.43 -1.27
N HIS A 230 -11.14 17.15 -2.17
CA HIS A 230 -11.45 18.58 -2.40
C HIS A 230 -10.99 19.10 -3.78
N PRO A 231 -11.51 20.24 -4.25
CA PRO A 231 -12.93 20.46 -4.48
C PRO A 231 -13.43 19.64 -5.68
N ILE A 232 -14.73 19.38 -5.71
CA ILE A 232 -15.37 18.68 -6.83
C ILE A 232 -15.88 19.70 -7.82
N VAL A 233 -15.48 19.56 -9.07
CA VAL A 233 -15.91 20.43 -10.16
C VAL A 233 -17.05 19.74 -10.92
N LYS A 234 -18.21 20.39 -10.96
CA LYS A 234 -19.34 20.04 -11.83
C LYS A 234 -19.27 20.88 -13.09
N VAL A 235 -19.38 20.23 -14.25
CA VAL A 235 -19.52 20.86 -15.56
C VAL A 235 -20.76 20.30 -16.24
N GLU A 236 -21.75 21.15 -16.49
CA GLU A 236 -22.93 20.80 -17.29
C GLU A 236 -22.74 21.20 -18.76
N ARG A 237 -23.24 20.37 -19.67
CA ARG A 237 -23.22 20.66 -21.10
C ARG A 237 -24.14 21.84 -21.38
N SER A 238 -23.52 23.00 -21.55
CA SER A 238 -24.19 24.25 -21.91
C SER A 238 -24.40 24.37 -23.43
N ARG A 239 -24.93 25.50 -23.88
CA ARG A 239 -25.06 25.88 -25.30
C ARG A 239 -23.70 25.83 -25.99
N LYS A 240 -23.70 25.46 -27.28
CA LYS A 240 -22.49 25.42 -28.11
C LYS A 240 -21.70 26.73 -27.97
N ASN A 241 -20.38 26.60 -27.91
CA ASN A 241 -19.40 27.69 -27.82
C ASN A 241 -19.33 28.43 -26.47
N SER A 242 -20.02 27.98 -25.41
CA SER A 242 -19.77 28.50 -24.06
C SER A 242 -18.50 27.86 -23.45
N PRO A 243 -17.86 28.52 -22.47
CA PRO A 243 -16.74 27.92 -21.74
C PRO A 243 -17.08 26.57 -21.09
N ALA A 244 -18.28 26.43 -20.53
CA ALA A 244 -18.78 25.19 -19.95
C ALA A 244 -18.96 24.09 -20.99
N TYR A 245 -19.45 24.44 -22.20
CA TYR A 245 -19.51 23.49 -23.32
C TYR A 245 -18.12 22.97 -23.69
N ASN A 246 -17.13 23.85 -23.84
CA ASN A 246 -15.76 23.46 -24.19
C ASN A 246 -15.14 22.59 -23.10
N ALA A 247 -15.29 22.95 -21.82
CA ALA A 247 -14.82 22.15 -20.69
C ALA A 247 -15.45 20.75 -20.68
N PHE A 248 -16.76 20.64 -20.92
CA PHE A 248 -17.45 19.37 -21.04
C PHE A 248 -16.90 18.53 -22.20
N GLN A 249 -16.70 19.14 -23.38
CA GLN A 249 -16.13 18.44 -24.54
C GLN A 249 -14.72 17.92 -24.23
N TYR A 250 -13.83 18.73 -23.66
CA TYR A 250 -12.47 18.30 -23.34
C TYR A 250 -12.41 17.14 -22.33
N LEU A 251 -13.25 17.17 -21.30
CA LEU A 251 -13.34 16.08 -20.32
C LEU A 251 -13.92 14.80 -20.95
N MET A 252 -14.92 14.92 -21.82
CA MET A 252 -15.49 13.79 -22.55
C MET A 252 -14.50 13.21 -23.56
N ASP A 253 -13.77 14.05 -24.29
CA ASP A 253 -12.73 13.63 -25.24
C ASP A 253 -11.60 12.91 -24.53
N HIS A 254 -11.18 13.41 -23.36
CA HIS A 254 -10.18 12.71 -22.53
C HIS A 254 -10.68 11.33 -22.08
N PHE A 255 -11.92 11.23 -21.61
CA PHE A 255 -12.54 9.95 -21.29
C PHE A 255 -12.54 9.01 -22.51
N GLN A 256 -12.97 9.51 -23.67
CA GLN A 256 -13.10 8.72 -24.88
C GLN A 256 -11.73 8.25 -25.40
N TYR A 257 -10.72 9.12 -25.34
CA TYR A 257 -9.33 8.80 -25.65
C TYR A 257 -8.82 7.63 -24.81
N LEU A 258 -8.94 7.72 -23.48
CA LEU A 258 -8.55 6.64 -22.57
C LEU A 258 -9.40 5.38 -22.80
N TRP A 259 -10.68 5.52 -23.08
CA TRP A 259 -11.60 4.42 -23.34
C TRP A 259 -11.24 3.62 -24.61
N GLN A 260 -10.73 4.30 -25.64
CA GLN A 260 -10.40 3.71 -26.94
C GLN A 260 -8.93 3.33 -27.11
N LEU A 261 -8.04 3.86 -26.27
CA LEU A 261 -6.59 3.63 -26.28
C LEU A 261 -6.22 2.15 -26.47
N ASN A 262 -5.24 1.84 -27.32
CA ASN A 262 -4.87 0.46 -27.67
C ASN A 262 -4.56 -0.41 -26.43
N ILE A 263 -3.87 0.16 -25.45
CA ILE A 263 -3.47 -0.53 -24.21
C ILE A 263 -4.55 -0.56 -23.12
N THR A 264 -5.70 0.07 -23.33
CA THR A 264 -6.86 -0.07 -22.44
C THR A 264 -7.48 -1.45 -22.64
N MET A 265 -7.55 -2.24 -21.59
CA MET A 265 -7.98 -3.63 -21.61
C MET A 265 -9.50 -3.75 -21.46
N ASP A 266 -10.08 -4.69 -22.20
CA ASP A 266 -11.43 -5.18 -21.91
C ASP A 266 -11.39 -6.06 -20.65
N CYS A 267 -12.51 -6.15 -19.92
CA CYS A 267 -12.61 -6.87 -18.64
C CYS A 267 -11.99 -8.28 -18.66
N GLY A 268 -12.28 -9.10 -19.68
CA GLY A 268 -11.74 -10.46 -19.74
C GLY A 268 -10.25 -10.56 -20.09
N ASP A 269 -9.62 -9.48 -20.58
CA ASP A 269 -8.15 -9.44 -20.74
C ASP A 269 -7.49 -9.02 -19.43
N ALA A 270 -8.12 -8.13 -18.65
CA ALA A 270 -7.58 -7.57 -17.41
C ALA A 270 -7.85 -8.43 -16.16
N THR A 271 -8.85 -9.31 -16.20
CA THR A 271 -9.33 -10.07 -15.03
C THR A 271 -9.54 -11.54 -15.38
N LYS A 272 -9.70 -12.39 -14.37
CA LYS A 272 -10.10 -13.80 -14.50
C LYS A 272 -11.61 -13.97 -14.48
N TYR A 273 -12.37 -12.94 -14.91
CA TYR A 273 -13.82 -12.93 -14.83
C TYR A 273 -14.44 -14.13 -15.56
N ILE A 274 -15.22 -14.90 -14.81
CA ILE A 274 -16.00 -16.03 -15.31
C ILE A 274 -17.45 -15.80 -14.86
N LYS A 275 -18.37 -15.75 -15.83
CA LYS A 275 -19.80 -15.56 -15.57
C LYS A 275 -20.29 -16.60 -14.56
N GLY A 276 -20.95 -16.14 -13.49
CA GLY A 276 -21.47 -17.02 -12.42
C GLY A 276 -20.46 -17.48 -11.37
N LYS A 277 -19.14 -17.37 -11.58
CA LYS A 277 -18.13 -17.66 -10.55
C LYS A 277 -17.93 -16.44 -9.66
N LYS A 278 -18.30 -16.52 -8.37
CA LYS A 278 -18.12 -15.42 -7.39
C LYS A 278 -16.68 -14.88 -7.38
N GLU A 279 -16.55 -13.58 -7.17
CA GLU A 279 -15.28 -12.82 -7.01
C GLU A 279 -14.31 -12.85 -8.20
N SER A 280 -14.63 -13.59 -9.27
CA SER A 280 -13.78 -13.68 -10.46
C SER A 280 -13.52 -12.34 -11.17
N LEU A 281 -14.39 -11.33 -11.00
CA LEU A 281 -14.16 -9.99 -11.55
C LEU A 281 -13.10 -9.21 -10.78
N SER A 282 -12.91 -9.48 -9.49
CA SER A 282 -11.88 -8.84 -8.65
C SER A 282 -10.55 -9.59 -8.67
N GLU A 283 -10.49 -10.78 -9.29
CA GLU A 283 -9.27 -11.50 -9.61
C GLU A 283 -8.57 -10.85 -10.83
N ILE A 284 -7.73 -9.85 -10.58
CA ILE A 284 -6.99 -9.12 -11.62
C ILE A 284 -5.81 -9.96 -12.15
N ASN A 285 -5.64 -10.02 -13.48
CA ASN A 285 -4.50 -10.68 -14.12
C ASN A 285 -3.21 -9.91 -13.89
N LEU A 286 -2.09 -10.64 -13.76
CA LEU A 286 -0.75 -10.05 -13.75
C LEU A 286 -0.39 -9.50 -15.13
N PRO A 287 0.56 -8.55 -15.24
CA PRO A 287 1.00 -8.02 -16.53
C PRO A 287 1.47 -9.11 -17.52
N SER A 288 2.05 -10.20 -17.01
CA SER A 288 2.46 -11.37 -17.79
C SER A 288 1.30 -12.10 -18.45
N ASP A 289 0.13 -12.07 -17.80
CA ASP A 289 -1.03 -12.89 -18.15
C ASP A 289 -2.01 -12.13 -19.05
N VAL A 290 -1.86 -10.80 -19.17
CA VAL A 290 -2.70 -9.96 -20.03
C VAL A 290 -2.49 -10.35 -21.51
N SER A 291 -3.59 -10.77 -22.15
CA SER A 291 -3.54 -11.39 -23.48
C SER A 291 -3.87 -10.44 -24.64
N PHE A 292 -4.71 -9.43 -24.43
CA PHE A 292 -5.33 -8.57 -25.46
C PHE A 292 -6.12 -9.32 -26.54
N ARG A 293 -6.37 -10.63 -26.38
CA ARG A 293 -7.04 -11.46 -27.39
C ARG A 293 -8.51 -11.11 -27.52
N LEU A 294 -9.19 -10.81 -26.40
CA LEU A 294 -10.62 -10.47 -26.43
C LEU A 294 -10.82 -9.10 -27.08
N LYS A 295 -10.03 -8.10 -26.67
CA LYS A 295 -10.07 -6.79 -27.32
C LYS A 295 -9.76 -6.86 -28.80
N ALA A 296 -8.71 -7.57 -29.22
CA ALA A 296 -8.38 -7.70 -30.64
C ALA A 296 -9.52 -8.36 -31.44
N THR A 297 -10.17 -9.38 -30.85
CA THR A 297 -11.34 -10.03 -31.46
C THR A 297 -12.51 -9.05 -31.60
N ARG A 298 -12.77 -8.22 -30.59
CA ARG A 298 -13.79 -7.16 -30.67
C ARG A 298 -13.47 -6.14 -31.74
N LEU A 299 -12.22 -5.69 -31.86
CA LEU A 299 -11.79 -4.73 -32.88
C LEU A 299 -11.94 -5.28 -34.30
N VAL A 300 -11.60 -6.56 -34.51
CA VAL A 300 -11.85 -7.27 -35.79
C VAL A 300 -13.35 -7.34 -36.08
N ASN A 301 -14.18 -7.70 -35.10
CA ASN A 301 -15.64 -7.76 -35.28
C ASN A 301 -16.29 -6.38 -35.50
N GLN A 302 -15.56 -5.29 -35.21
CA GLN A 302 -15.99 -3.91 -35.43
C GLN A 302 -15.32 -3.30 -36.66
N ASP A 303 -14.65 -4.10 -37.48
CA ASP A 303 -13.90 -3.70 -38.67
C ASP A 303 -12.89 -2.57 -38.42
N CYS A 304 -12.37 -2.47 -37.19
CA CYS A 304 -11.38 -1.47 -36.80
C CYS A 304 -9.95 -1.91 -37.14
N ILE A 305 -9.72 -3.23 -37.27
CA ILE A 305 -8.44 -3.83 -37.69
C ILE A 305 -8.74 -5.05 -38.58
N GLY A 306 -7.83 -5.39 -39.49
CA GLY A 306 -7.98 -6.57 -40.34
C GLY A 306 -7.87 -7.90 -39.56
N LYS A 307 -8.56 -8.95 -40.02
CA LYS A 307 -8.45 -10.32 -39.45
C LYS A 307 -7.00 -10.81 -39.45
N GLU A 308 -6.27 -10.54 -40.53
CA GLU A 308 -4.88 -10.94 -40.73
C GLU A 308 -3.93 -10.15 -39.82
N GLU A 309 -4.26 -8.90 -39.49
CA GLU A 309 -3.45 -8.01 -38.66
C GLU A 309 -3.58 -8.30 -37.16
N LYS A 310 -4.57 -9.12 -36.76
CA LYS A 310 -4.93 -9.37 -35.36
C LYS A 310 -3.73 -9.74 -34.49
N GLN A 311 -2.87 -10.65 -34.95
CA GLN A 311 -1.72 -11.10 -34.16
C GLN A 311 -0.63 -10.02 -34.06
N SER A 312 -0.38 -9.30 -35.16
CA SER A 312 0.56 -8.18 -35.18
C SER A 312 0.11 -7.06 -34.24
N TRP A 313 -1.19 -6.75 -34.23
CA TRP A 313 -1.79 -5.79 -33.31
C TRP A 313 -1.60 -6.20 -31.85
N ILE A 314 -1.93 -7.46 -31.50
CA ILE A 314 -1.73 -8.00 -30.14
C ILE A 314 -0.28 -7.82 -29.68
N LEU A 315 0.69 -8.19 -30.52
CA LEU A 315 2.11 -8.10 -30.18
C LEU A 315 2.54 -6.64 -29.94
N LYS A 316 2.16 -5.72 -30.84
CA LYS A 316 2.45 -4.28 -30.69
C LYS A 316 1.85 -3.71 -29.41
N THR A 317 0.58 -4.02 -29.14
CA THR A 317 -0.13 -3.56 -27.95
C THR A 317 0.48 -4.10 -26.66
N LYS A 318 0.85 -5.39 -26.61
CA LYS A 318 1.56 -5.98 -25.47
C LYS A 318 2.88 -5.29 -25.19
N ASN A 319 3.67 -5.01 -26.22
CA ASN A 319 4.95 -4.31 -26.08
C ASN A 319 4.77 -2.88 -25.56
N GLN A 320 3.73 -2.17 -26.01
CA GLN A 320 3.40 -0.85 -25.48
C GLN A 320 2.92 -0.93 -24.02
N PHE A 321 2.05 -1.88 -23.71
CA PHE A 321 1.49 -2.10 -22.37
C PHE A 321 2.58 -2.34 -21.32
N LYS A 322 3.59 -3.15 -21.64
CA LYS A 322 4.74 -3.44 -20.75
C LYS A 322 5.45 -2.19 -20.24
N ARG A 323 5.46 -1.10 -21.01
CA ARG A 323 6.12 0.17 -20.62
C ARG A 323 5.37 0.91 -19.51
N TYR A 324 4.09 0.61 -19.32
CA TYR A 324 3.21 1.26 -18.36
C TYR A 324 2.82 0.36 -17.20
N SER A 325 3.37 -0.86 -17.13
CA SER A 325 3.06 -1.86 -16.12
C SER A 325 4.28 -2.24 -15.30
N SER A 326 4.08 -2.51 -14.01
CA SER A 326 5.08 -2.96 -13.05
C SER A 326 4.51 -4.09 -12.20
N ILE A 327 5.37 -5.00 -11.76
CA ILE A 327 5.02 -6.09 -10.84
C ILE A 327 5.56 -5.72 -9.46
N PRO A 328 4.78 -5.92 -8.38
CA PRO A 328 5.29 -5.73 -7.03
C PRO A 328 6.50 -6.63 -6.77
N GLU A 329 7.44 -6.13 -5.98
CA GLU A 329 8.59 -6.93 -5.58
C GLU A 329 8.17 -8.08 -4.66
N LYS A 330 9.01 -9.12 -4.63
CA LYS A 330 8.84 -10.19 -3.65
C LYS A 330 9.01 -9.58 -2.25
N THR A 331 8.02 -9.82 -1.38
CA THR A 331 8.16 -9.48 0.04
C THR A 331 9.39 -10.19 0.58
N ASN A 332 10.28 -9.47 1.27
CA ASN A 332 11.45 -10.08 1.87
C ASN A 332 10.97 -11.05 2.98
N GLU A 333 11.08 -12.35 2.72
CA GLU A 333 10.70 -13.42 3.67
C GLU A 333 11.73 -13.59 4.80
N GLU A 334 12.90 -12.95 4.67
CA GLU A 334 14.00 -13.02 5.63
C GLU A 334 14.51 -11.63 6.03
N GLU A 335 14.79 -11.45 7.33
CA GLU A 335 15.50 -10.29 7.87
C GLU A 335 16.75 -10.79 8.60
N LYS A 336 17.92 -10.23 8.28
CA LYS A 336 19.19 -10.65 8.89
C LYS A 336 19.65 -9.65 9.94
N ILE A 337 19.96 -10.15 11.13
CA ILE A 337 20.56 -9.37 12.23
C ILE A 337 22.05 -9.66 12.28
N PHE A 338 22.88 -8.64 12.10
CA PHE A 338 24.32 -8.79 12.32
C PHE A 338 24.65 -8.70 13.81
N ILE A 339 25.42 -9.64 14.34
CA ILE A 339 25.88 -9.60 15.74
C ILE A 339 27.40 -9.40 15.74
N SER A 340 27.85 -8.29 16.32
CA SER A 340 29.27 -7.92 16.45
C SER A 340 29.73 -8.06 17.90
N CYS A 341 30.87 -8.72 18.11
CA CYS A 341 31.51 -8.82 19.42
C CYS A 341 33.03 -9.05 19.29
N SER A 342 33.76 -8.93 20.41
CA SER A 342 35.20 -9.14 20.44
C SER A 342 35.53 -10.64 20.35
N TRP A 343 36.56 -11.01 19.59
CA TRP A 343 36.93 -12.40 19.40
C TRP A 343 38.27 -12.70 20.08
N VAL A 344 38.25 -13.58 21.08
CA VAL A 344 39.46 -14.19 21.66
C VAL A 344 39.43 -15.68 21.33
N GLU A 345 40.52 -16.20 20.75
CA GLU A 345 40.66 -17.61 20.32
C GLU A 345 40.30 -18.65 21.40
N ASN A 346 40.42 -18.29 22.68
CA ASN A 346 40.22 -19.21 23.81
C ASN A 346 39.02 -18.88 24.71
N ASN A 347 38.27 -17.80 24.45
CA ASN A 347 37.10 -17.46 25.26
C ASN A 347 36.13 -16.56 24.46
N PRO A 348 35.34 -17.12 23.53
CA PRO A 348 34.30 -16.34 22.87
C PRO A 348 33.31 -15.85 23.93
N HIS A 349 33.03 -14.55 23.98
CA HIS A 349 32.17 -13.98 25.02
C HIS A 349 30.83 -14.74 25.07
N TYR A 350 30.55 -15.31 26.24
CA TYR A 350 29.39 -16.16 26.51
C TYR A 350 28.06 -15.52 26.08
N ILE A 351 27.92 -14.21 26.31
CA ILE A 351 26.69 -13.44 26.12
C ILE A 351 26.29 -13.34 24.62
N PRO A 352 27.13 -12.81 23.70
CA PRO A 352 26.83 -12.78 22.27
C PRO A 352 26.48 -14.15 21.68
N LYS A 353 27.20 -15.21 22.07
CA LYS A 353 26.93 -16.58 21.59
C LYS A 353 25.59 -17.12 22.07
N LYS A 354 25.28 -16.89 23.34
CA LYS A 354 24.00 -17.31 23.92
C LYS A 354 22.82 -16.54 23.32
N ILE A 355 23.00 -15.25 23.07
CA ILE A 355 22.01 -14.41 22.38
C ILE A 355 21.83 -14.85 20.93
N HIS A 356 22.91 -15.09 20.19
CA HIS A 356 22.82 -15.65 18.83
C HIS A 356 22.00 -16.94 18.82
N PHE A 357 22.34 -17.88 19.69
CA PHE A 357 21.63 -19.15 19.83
C PHE A 357 20.14 -18.95 20.13
N TRP A 358 19.79 -18.06 21.07
CA TRP A 358 18.40 -17.78 21.38
C TRP A 358 17.66 -17.14 20.20
N ILE A 359 18.26 -16.18 19.49
CA ILE A 359 17.63 -15.61 18.29
C ILE A 359 17.40 -16.69 17.22
N GLU A 360 18.38 -17.56 17.01
CA GLU A 360 18.27 -18.65 16.04
C GLU A 360 17.17 -19.65 16.46
N GLU A 361 17.15 -20.07 17.71
CA GLU A 361 16.15 -20.98 18.27
C GLU A 361 14.74 -20.40 18.21
N ASP A 362 14.58 -19.14 18.63
CA ASP A 362 13.29 -18.49 18.82
C ASP A 362 12.65 -18.01 17.50
N PHE A 363 13.47 -17.59 16.52
CA PHE A 363 12.99 -16.97 15.28
C PHE A 363 13.30 -17.75 14.00
N THR A 364 14.26 -18.67 13.98
CA THR A 364 14.60 -19.40 12.74
C THR A 364 13.91 -20.76 12.64
N ASN A 365 13.61 -21.41 13.78
CA ASN A 365 12.93 -22.71 13.80
C ASN A 365 11.41 -22.61 13.62
N ASN A 366 10.84 -21.40 13.76
CA ASN A 366 9.44 -21.14 13.48
C ASN A 366 9.25 -20.82 11.98
N SER A 367 8.61 -21.74 11.25
CA SER A 367 8.53 -21.77 9.77
C SER A 367 7.80 -20.59 9.09
N ILE A 368 7.42 -19.55 9.81
CA ILE A 368 6.49 -18.50 9.37
C ILE A 368 7.21 -17.15 9.13
N THR A 369 8.34 -16.88 9.79
CA THR A 369 9.13 -15.65 9.63
C THR A 369 10.57 -15.92 10.03
N SER A 370 11.54 -15.84 9.10
CA SER A 370 12.94 -16.13 9.46
C SER A 370 13.72 -14.84 9.73
N LEU A 371 13.75 -14.45 11.00
CA LEU A 371 14.72 -13.47 11.46
C LEU A 371 16.00 -14.22 11.83
N LYS A 372 17.04 -14.07 11.00
CA LYS A 372 18.26 -14.89 11.05
C LYS A 372 19.41 -14.09 11.66
N PRO A 373 19.98 -14.55 12.78
CA PRO A 373 21.19 -13.94 13.29
C PRO A 373 22.38 -14.33 12.41
N VAL A 374 23.30 -13.39 12.20
CA VAL A 374 24.56 -13.59 11.49
C VAL A 374 25.66 -13.18 12.45
N LEU A 375 26.34 -14.17 13.00
CA LEU A 375 27.53 -13.98 13.84
C LEU A 375 28.75 -14.45 13.03
N ILE A 376 29.70 -13.55 12.79
CA ILE A 376 30.91 -13.87 12.04
C ILE A 376 32.10 -13.84 12.99
N ASP A 377 32.64 -15.04 13.27
CA ASP A 377 33.84 -15.22 14.09
C ASP A 377 35.07 -14.71 13.31
N GLY A 378 35.60 -13.55 13.68
CA GLY A 378 36.84 -13.02 13.14
C GLY A 378 38.05 -13.71 13.78
N ARG A 379 38.89 -14.39 13.00
CA ARG A 379 40.14 -14.95 13.53
C ARG A 379 41.16 -13.83 13.80
N PRO A 380 41.88 -13.84 14.92
CA PRO A 380 43.02 -12.95 15.11
C PRO A 380 43.99 -13.14 13.96
N SER A 381 44.44 -12.05 13.32
CA SER A 381 45.32 -11.98 12.13
C SER A 381 44.68 -12.13 10.74
N GLU A 382 43.39 -12.43 10.61
CA GLU A 382 42.73 -12.28 9.30
C GLU A 382 42.54 -10.78 8.98
N LEU A 383 43.07 -10.34 7.82
CA LEU A 383 42.57 -9.13 7.16
C LEU A 383 41.05 -9.25 7.09
N ILE A 384 40.32 -8.20 7.52
CA ILE A 384 38.85 -8.17 7.62
C ILE A 384 38.26 -8.94 6.42
N SER A 385 37.78 -10.15 6.69
CA SER A 385 37.51 -11.11 5.63
C SER A 385 36.33 -10.64 4.80
N GLN A 386 36.32 -10.94 3.49
CA GLN A 386 35.21 -10.62 2.59
C GLN A 386 33.85 -11.08 3.15
N LYS A 387 33.84 -12.16 3.93
CA LYS A 387 32.67 -12.69 4.65
C LYS A 387 32.08 -11.69 5.65
N ILE A 388 32.93 -10.94 6.39
CA ILE A 388 32.46 -9.92 7.34
C ILE A 388 31.68 -8.84 6.58
N TYR A 389 32.22 -8.33 5.48
CA TYR A 389 31.53 -7.34 4.65
C TYR A 389 30.28 -7.90 3.97
N GLU A 390 30.28 -9.15 3.52
CA GLU A 390 29.08 -9.82 3.01
C GLU A 390 27.98 -9.86 4.07
N GLY A 391 28.31 -10.24 5.31
CA GLY A 391 27.37 -10.22 6.44
C GLY A 391 26.84 -8.82 6.77
N LEU A 392 27.74 -7.83 6.82
CA LEU A 392 27.41 -6.42 7.05
C LEU A 392 26.55 -5.83 5.91
N ASN A 393 26.74 -6.27 4.66
CA ASN A 393 25.99 -5.77 3.51
C ASN A 393 24.55 -6.29 3.49
N VAL A 394 24.32 -7.54 3.90
CA VAL A 394 22.98 -8.16 3.83
C VAL A 394 22.11 -7.92 5.06
N CYS A 395 22.64 -7.39 6.17
CA CYS A 395 21.89 -7.15 7.39
C CYS A 395 21.05 -5.86 7.34
N LYS A 396 19.87 -5.88 7.97
CA LYS A 396 19.00 -4.70 8.13
C LYS A 396 18.93 -4.20 9.58
N LEU A 397 19.41 -5.02 10.50
CA LEU A 397 19.48 -4.77 11.93
C LEU A 397 20.86 -5.19 12.43
N ALA A 398 21.35 -4.56 13.50
CA ALA A 398 22.61 -4.97 14.11
C ALA A 398 22.61 -4.85 15.64
N ILE A 399 23.28 -5.82 16.28
CA ILE A 399 23.55 -5.87 17.72
C ILE A 399 25.06 -5.82 17.91
N VAL A 400 25.56 -4.80 18.59
CA VAL A 400 27.00 -4.59 18.82
C VAL A 400 27.30 -4.67 20.31
N PHE A 401 28.18 -5.58 20.68
CA PHE A 401 28.64 -5.77 22.06
C PHE A 401 29.99 -5.09 22.25
N LEU A 402 30.02 -4.05 23.10
CA LEU A 402 31.23 -3.35 23.50
C LEU A 402 31.75 -3.93 24.82
N THR A 403 32.87 -4.65 24.74
CA THR A 403 33.56 -5.31 25.86
C THR A 403 34.77 -4.52 26.32
N ASN A 404 35.21 -4.73 27.56
CA ASN A 404 36.36 -4.06 28.16
C ASN A 404 37.69 -4.76 27.80
N ASP A 405 38.05 -4.76 26.51
CA ASP A 405 39.16 -5.59 26.02
C ASP A 405 40.55 -4.98 26.29
N ILE A 406 40.68 -3.66 26.14
CA ILE A 406 41.97 -2.97 26.18
C ILE A 406 41.88 -1.84 27.22
N PRO A 407 42.67 -1.86 28.30
CA PRO A 407 42.73 -0.75 29.25
C PRO A 407 43.43 0.46 28.62
N LEU A 408 42.81 1.64 28.71
CA LEU A 408 43.34 2.90 28.21
C LEU A 408 44.00 3.77 29.29
N LYS A 409 43.48 3.72 30.53
CA LYS A 409 43.95 4.56 31.63
C LYS A 409 43.95 3.78 32.93
N VAL A 410 45.04 3.89 33.68
CA VAL A 410 45.25 3.25 34.99
C VAL A 410 45.46 4.33 36.04
N GLU A 411 44.65 4.33 37.11
CA GLU A 411 44.83 5.16 38.29
C GLU A 411 44.87 4.27 39.54
N ASN A 412 45.87 4.44 40.40
CA ASN A 412 46.05 3.65 41.64
C ASN A 412 45.97 2.14 41.44
N ASP A 413 46.72 1.60 40.46
CA ASP A 413 46.73 0.19 40.06
C ASP A 413 45.36 -0.39 39.64
N LYS A 414 44.37 0.48 39.39
CA LYS A 414 43.06 0.10 38.86
C LYS A 414 42.87 0.72 37.48
N ASN A 415 42.58 -0.14 36.52
CA ASN A 415 42.15 0.28 35.18
C ASN A 415 40.79 0.97 35.29
N ILE A 416 40.76 2.27 34.95
CA ILE A 416 39.57 3.11 35.03
C ILE A 416 38.92 3.32 33.68
N GLU A 417 39.66 3.27 32.57
CA GLU A 417 39.11 3.36 31.22
C GLU A 417 39.48 2.15 30.37
N TYR A 418 38.53 1.68 29.56
CA TYR A 418 38.69 0.57 28.63
C TYR A 418 38.13 0.94 27.25
N ILE A 419 38.62 0.28 26.22
CA ILE A 419 38.02 0.22 24.87
C ILE A 419 37.86 -1.22 24.42
N SER A 420 36.90 -1.43 23.53
CA SER A 420 36.78 -2.70 22.81
C SER A 420 37.84 -2.81 21.70
N ARG A 421 37.99 -4.01 21.12
CA ARG A 421 38.97 -4.20 20.04
C ARG A 421 38.65 -3.36 18.78
N PRO A 422 39.68 -2.95 18.01
CA PRO A 422 39.51 -2.12 16.81
C PRO A 422 38.57 -2.69 15.74
N ASN A 423 38.46 -4.02 15.59
CA ASN A 423 37.57 -4.65 14.61
C ASN A 423 36.10 -4.34 14.90
N ILE A 424 35.68 -4.31 16.16
CA ILE A 424 34.31 -3.96 16.55
C ILE A 424 34.01 -2.51 16.17
N TYR A 425 34.95 -1.60 16.42
CA TYR A 425 34.78 -0.19 16.02
C TYR A 425 34.75 -0.01 14.50
N HIS A 426 35.47 -0.84 13.75
CA HIS A 426 35.41 -0.85 12.29
C HIS A 426 34.04 -1.35 11.79
N GLU A 427 33.55 -2.48 12.30
CA GLU A 427 32.22 -3.02 11.99
C GLU A 427 31.11 -2.03 12.37
N LEU A 428 31.20 -1.47 13.57
CA LEU A 428 30.31 -0.42 14.06
C LEU A 428 30.33 0.81 13.14
N GLY A 429 31.52 1.28 12.74
CA GLY A 429 31.66 2.41 11.81
C GLY A 429 31.05 2.14 10.43
N PHE A 430 31.18 0.91 9.92
CA PHE A 430 30.54 0.49 8.68
C PHE A 430 29.01 0.48 8.81
N LEU A 431 28.48 -0.13 9.88
CA LEU A 431 27.04 -0.18 10.17
C LEU A 431 26.47 1.22 10.37
N MET A 432 27.20 2.09 11.06
CA MET A 432 26.83 3.47 11.21
C MET A 432 26.75 4.16 9.86
N ASN A 433 27.77 4.10 9.00
CA ASN A 433 27.69 4.73 7.68
C ASN A 433 26.51 4.17 6.85
N LYS A 434 26.26 2.87 6.95
CA LYS A 434 25.12 2.22 6.29
C LYS A 434 23.77 2.70 6.81
N PHE A 435 23.61 2.89 8.12
CA PHE A 435 22.34 3.27 8.76
C PHE A 435 22.14 4.80 8.90
N ASP A 436 23.22 5.59 8.93
CA ASP A 436 23.21 7.05 9.10
C ASP A 436 22.80 7.78 7.80
N VAL A 437 22.99 7.14 6.64
CA VAL A 437 22.45 7.59 5.34
C VAL A 437 20.92 7.45 5.27
N LEU A 438 20.28 6.66 6.16
CA LEU A 438 18.88 6.23 5.98
C LEU A 438 17.85 6.91 6.88
N THR A 439 18.19 7.84 7.79
CA THR A 439 17.22 8.42 8.77
C THR A 439 16.40 7.39 9.59
N GLU A 440 16.72 6.10 9.50
CA GLU A 440 16.07 5.00 10.22
C GLU A 440 16.62 4.96 11.65
N LYS A 441 16.04 5.79 12.53
CA LYS A 441 16.35 5.73 13.97
C LYS A 441 16.10 4.32 14.49
N GLY A 442 17.05 3.81 15.28
CA GLY A 442 16.84 2.60 16.08
C GLY A 442 17.27 1.28 15.47
N LYS A 443 17.86 1.21 14.26
CA LYS A 443 18.30 -0.07 13.65
C LYS A 443 19.59 -0.68 14.24
N LEU A 444 20.23 0.02 15.18
CA LEU A 444 21.48 -0.37 15.83
C LEU A 444 21.30 -0.45 17.35
N PHE A 445 21.48 -1.64 17.91
CA PHE A 445 21.48 -1.92 19.35
C PHE A 445 22.91 -2.06 19.85
N ILE A 446 23.30 -1.28 20.85
CA ILE A 446 24.63 -1.33 21.45
C ILE A 446 24.52 -1.73 22.91
N ALA A 447 25.12 -2.85 23.28
CA ALA A 447 25.27 -3.28 24.66
C ALA A 447 26.71 -3.07 25.14
N SER A 448 26.91 -2.45 26.30
CA SER A 448 28.25 -2.12 26.82
C SER A 448 28.49 -2.65 28.23
N GLU A 449 29.66 -3.25 28.47
CA GLU A 449 30.00 -3.81 29.78
C GLU A 449 30.18 -2.77 30.89
N ARG A 450 30.42 -1.49 30.56
CA ARG A 450 30.52 -0.36 31.49
C ARG A 450 29.82 0.86 30.93
N ARG A 451 29.21 1.66 31.81
CA ARG A 451 28.62 2.97 31.48
C ARG A 451 29.65 3.99 30.99
N GLU A 452 30.92 3.78 31.33
CA GLU A 452 32.05 4.71 31.08
C GLU A 452 32.92 4.31 29.87
N LEU A 453 32.48 3.35 29.05
CA LEU A 453 33.16 3.02 27.79
C LEU A 453 33.11 4.23 26.85
N LYS A 454 34.29 4.76 26.48
CA LYS A 454 34.40 5.91 25.59
C LYS A 454 33.91 5.53 24.19
N HIS A 455 32.73 6.00 23.82
CA HIS A 455 32.29 5.96 22.43
C HIS A 455 33.18 6.91 21.63
N LEU A 456 33.83 6.43 20.56
CA LEU A 456 34.51 7.32 19.62
C LEU A 456 33.45 8.30 19.08
N SER A 457 33.78 9.60 19.09
CA SER A 457 32.88 10.77 19.17
C SER A 457 31.88 11.00 18.03
N ASN A 458 31.60 10.01 17.18
CA ASN A 458 30.75 10.14 16.00
C ASN A 458 29.49 9.24 16.03
N VAL A 459 29.23 8.50 17.13
CA VAL A 459 28.05 7.63 17.21
C VAL A 459 26.76 8.44 17.39
N LYS A 460 25.90 8.44 16.37
CA LYS A 460 24.54 9.00 16.41
C LYS A 460 23.53 7.88 16.14
N ASN A 461 22.31 8.00 16.65
CA ASN A 461 21.15 7.15 16.30
C ASN A 461 21.21 5.65 16.69
N PHE A 462 21.51 5.33 17.95
CA PHE A 462 21.51 3.95 18.48
C PHE A 462 20.78 3.83 19.83
N ILE A 463 20.37 2.61 20.19
CA ILE A 463 19.89 2.28 21.54
C ILE A 463 21.09 1.77 22.35
N HIS A 464 21.39 2.44 23.45
CA HIS A 464 22.49 2.06 24.34
C HIS A 464 21.96 1.37 25.60
N VAL A 465 22.40 0.13 25.83
CA VAL A 465 22.02 -0.66 27.00
C VAL A 465 23.27 -1.04 27.79
N PRO A 466 23.49 -0.48 29.00
CA PRO A 466 24.58 -0.91 29.86
C PRO A 466 24.30 -2.30 30.46
N MET A 467 25.31 -3.16 30.52
CA MET A 467 25.23 -4.52 31.07
C MET A 467 25.48 -4.52 32.59
N ILE A 468 24.50 -4.00 33.34
CA ILE A 468 24.67 -3.63 34.77
C ILE A 468 24.73 -4.84 35.72
N GLU A 469 24.08 -5.96 35.37
CA GLU A 469 23.99 -7.12 36.27
C GLU A 469 25.35 -7.77 36.55
N GLU A 470 25.65 -8.13 37.79
CA GLU A 470 26.94 -8.75 38.12
C GLU A 470 26.99 -10.24 37.72
N ASN A 471 25.87 -10.95 37.88
CA ASN A 471 25.76 -12.35 37.49
C ASN A 471 25.60 -12.48 35.96
N ILE A 472 26.46 -13.27 35.33
CA ILE A 472 26.50 -13.43 33.87
C ILE A 472 25.21 -13.99 33.26
N GLU A 473 24.49 -14.85 33.98
CA GLU A 473 23.19 -15.36 33.55
C GLU A 473 22.14 -14.26 33.60
N LEU A 474 21.98 -13.59 34.75
CA LEU A 474 21.03 -12.47 34.89
C LEU A 474 21.32 -11.37 33.87
N LYS A 475 22.60 -11.08 33.62
CA LYS A 475 23.06 -10.16 32.59
C LYS A 475 22.59 -10.57 31.20
N THR A 476 22.78 -11.84 30.83
CA THR A 476 22.37 -12.35 29.51
C THR A 476 20.85 -12.26 29.32
N HIS A 477 20.08 -12.68 30.33
CA HIS A 477 18.61 -12.63 30.27
C HIS A 477 18.08 -11.19 30.19
N SER A 478 18.66 -10.28 30.97
CA SER A 478 18.30 -8.85 30.95
C SER A 478 18.56 -8.22 29.59
N ILE A 479 19.74 -8.46 29.00
CA ILE A 479 20.07 -7.94 27.66
C ILE A 479 19.14 -8.53 26.60
N TYR A 480 18.84 -9.83 26.67
CA TYR A 480 17.93 -10.44 25.70
C TYR A 480 16.51 -9.87 25.79
N THR A 481 16.00 -9.59 26.99
CA THR A 481 14.73 -8.87 27.16
C THR A 481 14.76 -7.50 26.47
N GLN A 482 15.86 -6.75 26.60
CA GLN A 482 16.02 -5.46 25.91
C GLN A 482 16.12 -5.62 24.39
N ILE A 483 16.75 -6.68 23.90
CA ILE A 483 16.80 -7.02 22.47
C ILE A 483 15.39 -7.33 21.95
N LEU A 484 14.58 -8.08 22.68
CA LEU A 484 13.19 -8.38 22.26
C LEU A 484 12.33 -7.12 22.18
N ILE A 485 12.46 -6.21 23.14
CA ILE A 485 11.80 -4.89 23.11
C ILE A 485 12.26 -4.09 21.89
N TRP A 486 13.57 -4.03 21.68
CA TRP A 486 14.16 -3.33 20.54
C TRP A 486 13.69 -3.91 19.20
N LEU A 487 13.66 -5.24 19.08
CA LEU A 487 13.19 -5.94 17.90
C LEU A 487 11.71 -5.69 17.62
N TYR A 488 10.88 -5.63 18.65
CA TYR A 488 9.47 -5.25 18.51
C TYR A 488 9.29 -3.84 17.94
N GLU A 489 10.16 -2.91 18.32
CA GLU A 489 10.09 -1.53 17.84
C GLU A 489 10.71 -1.33 16.45
N ASN A 490 11.65 -2.20 16.04
CA ASN A 490 12.53 -1.92 14.90
C ASN A 490 12.55 -3.02 13.81
N SER A 491 12.06 -4.23 14.05
CA SER A 491 11.96 -5.28 13.04
C SER A 491 10.66 -5.16 12.25
N ILE A 492 10.80 -5.08 10.92
CA ILE A 492 9.66 -5.04 10.01
C ILE A 492 8.91 -6.39 10.03
N LEU A 493 9.63 -7.50 10.22
CA LEU A 493 9.00 -8.82 10.27
C LEU A 493 8.20 -9.06 11.55
N LEU A 494 8.66 -8.53 12.69
CA LEU A 494 8.00 -8.76 13.99
C LEU A 494 6.84 -7.82 14.26
N GLU A 495 6.87 -6.58 13.74
CA GLU A 495 5.69 -5.70 13.68
C GLU A 495 4.51 -6.42 13.01
N GLN A 496 4.81 -7.33 12.10
CA GLN A 496 3.87 -7.95 11.20
C GLN A 496 3.42 -9.36 11.62
N ASN A 497 4.03 -9.93 12.66
CA ASN A 497 3.75 -11.27 13.16
C ASN A 497 3.89 -11.33 14.68
N LEU A 498 2.99 -10.60 15.36
CA LEU A 498 2.97 -10.53 16.83
C LEU A 498 2.84 -11.90 17.49
N ASN A 499 2.24 -12.89 16.81
CA ASN A 499 2.14 -14.26 17.33
C ASN A 499 3.52 -14.90 17.59
N VAL A 500 4.46 -14.73 16.66
CA VAL A 500 5.83 -15.23 16.83
C VAL A 500 6.50 -14.50 17.99
N LEU A 501 6.38 -13.17 18.04
CA LEU A 501 6.95 -12.41 19.15
C LEU A 501 6.36 -12.82 20.52
N GLN A 502 5.05 -13.07 20.61
CA GLN A 502 4.39 -13.57 21.83
C GLN A 502 4.96 -14.90 22.27
N GLU A 503 5.11 -15.85 21.34
CA GLU A 503 5.69 -17.16 21.62
C GLU A 503 7.14 -17.02 22.12
N VAL A 504 7.95 -16.18 21.49
CA VAL A 504 9.32 -15.91 21.91
C VAL A 504 9.40 -15.26 23.29
N VAL A 505 8.54 -14.26 23.55
CA VAL A 505 8.45 -13.61 24.86
C VAL A 505 8.07 -14.61 25.95
N ARG A 506 7.12 -15.52 25.66
CA ARG A 506 6.73 -16.59 26.56
C ARG A 506 7.86 -17.59 26.81
N ASN A 507 8.54 -18.04 25.77
CA ASN A 507 9.68 -18.94 25.88
C ASN A 507 10.79 -18.32 26.74
N HIS A 508 11.12 -17.04 26.51
CA HIS A 508 12.12 -16.35 27.31
C HIS A 508 11.70 -16.14 28.76
N LYS A 509 10.42 -15.81 29.00
CA LYS A 509 9.85 -15.74 30.35
C LYS A 509 10.00 -17.07 31.10
N ASP A 510 9.71 -18.19 30.44
CA ASP A 510 9.89 -19.53 31.03
C ASP A 510 11.37 -19.80 31.38
N ARG A 511 12.31 -19.40 30.51
CA ARG A 511 13.75 -19.48 30.83
C ARG A 511 14.12 -18.62 32.05
N ILE A 512 13.55 -17.42 32.20
CA ILE A 512 13.78 -16.54 33.35
C ILE A 512 13.18 -17.14 34.63
N VAL A 513 11.97 -17.71 34.59
CA VAL A 513 11.35 -18.37 35.76
C VAL A 513 12.24 -19.50 36.30
N GLN A 514 12.80 -20.32 35.40
CA GLN A 514 13.76 -21.36 35.79
C GLN A 514 15.02 -20.79 36.44
N LEU A 515 15.49 -19.63 36.00
CA LEU A 515 16.65 -18.94 36.58
C LEU A 515 16.35 -18.35 37.96
N THR A 516 15.19 -17.73 38.14
CA THR A 516 14.76 -17.10 39.40
C THR A 516 14.63 -18.12 40.54
N SER A 517 14.33 -19.39 40.21
CA SER A 517 14.36 -20.49 41.19
C SER A 517 15.78 -20.83 41.70
N LYS A 518 16.82 -20.33 41.03
CA LYS A 518 18.23 -20.68 41.27
C LYS A 518 19.12 -19.51 41.72
N ILE A 519 18.72 -18.26 41.46
CA ILE A 519 19.57 -17.07 41.66
C ILE A 519 18.76 -15.90 42.25
N GLU A 520 19.24 -15.33 43.35
CA GLU A 520 18.71 -14.08 43.92
C GLU A 520 18.85 -12.91 42.92
N GLY A 521 17.78 -12.13 42.74
CA GLY A 521 17.74 -11.02 41.78
C GLY A 521 16.98 -11.31 40.47
N GLY A 522 16.66 -12.58 40.19
CA GLY A 522 15.87 -12.97 39.00
C GLY A 522 14.50 -12.31 38.89
N ASN A 523 13.88 -11.92 40.01
CA ASN A 523 12.58 -11.25 40.05
C ASN A 523 12.55 -9.94 39.25
N LYS A 524 13.64 -9.15 39.24
CA LYS A 524 13.68 -7.87 38.48
C LYS A 524 13.63 -8.07 36.97
N VAL A 525 14.32 -9.11 36.48
CA VAL A 525 14.31 -9.47 35.07
C VAL A 525 12.96 -10.07 34.68
N LEU A 526 12.37 -10.87 35.58
CA LEU A 526 11.03 -11.43 35.41
C LEU A 526 9.95 -10.33 35.31
N ASP A 527 10.00 -9.32 36.19
CA ASP A 527 9.06 -8.20 36.14
C ASP A 527 9.14 -7.43 34.82
N SER A 528 10.35 -7.28 34.28
CA SER A 528 10.59 -6.59 33.01
C SER A 528 9.98 -7.33 31.81
N ILE A 529 10.17 -8.66 31.72
CA ILE A 529 9.60 -9.46 30.63
C ILE A 529 8.07 -9.59 30.77
N VAL A 530 7.55 -9.69 32.00
CA VAL A 530 6.09 -9.72 32.26
C VAL A 530 5.43 -8.39 31.86
N LYS A 531 6.10 -7.26 32.10
CA LYS A 531 5.60 -5.96 31.63
C LYS A 531 5.57 -5.88 30.11
N PHE A 532 6.59 -6.43 29.44
CA PHE A 532 6.65 -6.43 27.98
C PHE A 532 5.61 -7.36 27.34
N GLU A 533 5.40 -8.57 27.89
CA GLU A 533 4.34 -9.51 27.48
C GLU A 533 2.97 -8.82 27.45
N LYS A 534 2.62 -8.06 28.50
CA LYS A 534 1.37 -7.29 28.55
C LYS A 534 1.23 -6.23 27.44
N ILE A 535 2.34 -5.63 27.01
CA ILE A 535 2.35 -4.64 25.92
C ILE A 535 2.07 -5.35 24.58
N VAL A 536 2.70 -6.50 24.35
CA VAL A 536 2.52 -7.29 23.12
C VAL A 536 1.07 -7.82 23.05
N ASP A 537 0.53 -8.31 24.17
CA ASP A 537 -0.85 -8.82 24.24
C ASP A 537 -1.89 -7.73 23.96
N ALA A 538 -1.74 -6.55 24.56
CA ALA A 538 -2.69 -5.44 24.37
C ALA A 538 -2.79 -5.00 22.90
N ARG A 539 -1.67 -4.97 22.17
CA ARG A 539 -1.65 -4.56 20.75
C ARG A 539 -2.31 -5.58 19.83
N LYS A 540 -2.26 -6.86 20.17
CA LYS A 540 -2.94 -7.93 19.41
C LYS A 540 -4.46 -7.85 19.56
N ASP A 541 -4.94 -7.49 20.74
CA ASP A 541 -6.38 -7.30 20.96
C ASP A 541 -6.91 -6.14 20.09
N ASP A 542 -6.13 -5.07 19.90
CA ASP A 542 -6.45 -3.98 18.98
C ASP A 542 -6.42 -4.43 17.49
N GLU A 543 -5.47 -5.28 17.09
CA GLU A 543 -5.42 -5.83 15.71
C GLU A 543 -6.58 -6.77 15.38
N ASN A 544 -7.12 -7.50 16.37
CA ASN A 544 -8.29 -8.37 16.17
C ASN A 544 -9.63 -7.60 16.18
N LEU A 545 -9.62 -6.34 16.61
CA LEU A 545 -10.79 -5.44 16.63
C LEU A 545 -10.93 -4.59 15.35
N LEU A 546 -9.88 -4.54 14.51
CA LEU A 546 -9.84 -3.89 13.19
C LEU A 546 -10.16 -4.88 12.07
#